data_AF-A0AAD9HHD0-F1
#
_entry.id   AF-A0AAD9HHD0-F1
#
_cell.length_a   1.000
_cell.length_b   1.000
_cell.length_c   1.000
_cell.angle_alpha   90.00
_cell.angle_beta   90.00
_cell.angle_gamma   90.00
#
_symmetry.space_group_name_H-M   'P 1'
#
loop_
_entity.id
_entity.type
_entity.pdbx_description
1 polymer ?
#
loop_
_entity_poly.entity_id
_entity_poly.type
_entity_poly.pdbx_seq_one_letter_code
_entity_poly.pdbx_strand_id
1 'polypeptide(L)'
;IATLLLKPLRDAIADGDPIHAVIRETAINQDGRTPTITSPSPDAQEELIRACYSRAGLDPGKTPYVEAHMTGTPTGDPIEASAISRVFGKGRSANNPVLVGSIKTNLGHLEASSGIAGVIKAIMMLKHEVIPPNLNYDQTNPNIDQKELGVRVVTKAQEWPRDMPRRISVNNYGYGGTNGHVIVDGAVEHVDNYSVAPDRIEHPRLVAMSSKDSTVTNKMLTNLKDYLEARKASDQKVSLDDLAYTLQARRSHFPWRVAISSINCQEDLINALEDPARRTVTLAKEGPRIGFVFNGQGAQWHAMGRDLISIYPGFRKSLFHACDILQDYGADWSLIEELQRDAKSTRVNEPRLSQPICVALQICLVDLLYAWGIQPSGVTSHSSGEIAAAYAAGALTFEEALGVAYFRGYLAEKHQGASSTPGGMMAVGLGAEDALS
;
A
#
# COMPACT_ATOMS: atom_id res chain seq x y z
N ILE A 1 23.13 12.54 8.08
CA ILE A 1 22.55 12.48 6.71
C ILE A 1 21.05 12.30 6.85
N ALA A 2 20.26 13.02 6.07
CA ALA A 2 18.79 12.92 6.06
C ALA A 2 18.30 13.07 4.62
N THR A 3 17.19 12.41 4.30
CA THR A 3 16.58 12.43 2.96
C THR A 3 15.07 12.45 3.08
N LEU A 4 14.40 13.21 2.22
CA LEU A 4 12.95 13.19 2.03
C LEU A 4 12.65 12.82 0.57
N LEU A 5 11.60 12.05 0.37
CA LEU A 5 11.02 11.80 -0.96
C LEU A 5 9.83 12.75 -1.12
N LEU A 6 9.85 13.54 -2.18
CA LEU A 6 8.81 14.53 -2.48
C LEU A 6 8.12 14.17 -3.79
N LYS A 7 6.82 14.43 -3.83
CA LYS A 7 5.98 14.24 -5.01
C LYS A 7 4.84 15.26 -4.97
N PRO A 8 4.36 15.78 -6.12
CA PRO A 8 3.15 16.58 -6.13
C PRO A 8 2.00 15.82 -5.46
N LEU A 9 1.24 16.50 -4.58
CA LEU A 9 0.22 15.87 -3.75
C LEU A 9 -0.78 15.05 -4.57
N ARG A 10 -1.25 15.59 -5.70
CA ARG A 10 -2.19 14.91 -6.60
C ARG A 10 -1.65 13.56 -7.12
N ASP A 11 -0.35 13.49 -7.40
CA ASP A 11 0.27 12.28 -7.97
C ASP A 11 0.55 11.27 -6.85
N ALA A 12 0.90 11.75 -5.63
CA ALA A 12 0.98 10.89 -4.44
C ALA A 12 -0.39 10.28 -4.12
N ILE A 13 -1.46 11.07 -4.30
CA ILE A 13 -2.82 10.61 -4.08
C ILE A 13 -3.22 9.52 -5.08
N ALA A 14 -2.97 9.77 -6.36
CA ALA A 14 -3.30 8.87 -7.46
C ALA A 14 -2.57 7.51 -7.34
N ASP A 15 -1.30 7.52 -6.91
CA ASP A 15 -0.50 6.30 -6.78
C ASP A 15 -0.73 5.57 -5.42
N GLY A 16 -1.56 6.13 -4.53
CA GLY A 16 -1.76 5.59 -3.19
C GLY A 16 -0.46 5.57 -2.38
N ASP A 17 0.34 6.64 -2.47
CA ASP A 17 1.55 6.80 -1.68
C ASP A 17 1.24 7.18 -0.23
N PRO A 18 2.03 6.72 0.76
CA PRO A 18 1.90 7.20 2.13
C PRO A 18 2.31 8.68 2.21
N ILE A 19 1.36 9.54 2.56
CA ILE A 19 1.59 10.99 2.71
C ILE A 19 1.80 11.29 4.19
N HIS A 20 3.00 11.75 4.55
CA HIS A 20 3.33 12.10 5.94
C HIS A 20 3.00 13.57 6.28
N ALA A 21 3.16 14.46 5.31
CA ALA A 21 2.91 15.89 5.42
C ALA A 21 2.84 16.51 4.03
N VAL A 22 2.39 17.76 3.95
CA VAL A 22 2.31 18.55 2.72
C VAL A 22 3.14 19.81 2.86
N ILE A 23 4.15 19.98 2.01
CA ILE A 23 4.87 21.25 1.89
C ILE A 23 3.96 22.22 1.13
N ARG A 24 3.52 23.28 1.81
CA ARG A 24 2.58 24.27 1.27
C ARG A 24 3.26 25.29 0.38
N GLU A 25 4.42 25.76 0.80
CA GLU A 25 5.24 26.71 0.06
C GLU A 25 6.66 26.73 0.64
N THR A 26 7.62 27.10 -0.21
CA THR A 26 9.00 27.38 0.19
C THR A 26 9.43 28.74 -0.37
N ALA A 27 10.30 29.41 0.37
CA ALA A 27 10.89 30.65 -0.08
C ALA A 27 12.36 30.75 0.35
N ILE A 28 13.13 31.49 -0.45
CA ILE A 28 14.48 31.90 -0.14
C ILE A 28 14.64 33.40 -0.42
N ASN A 29 15.47 34.09 0.38
CA ASN A 29 15.92 35.44 0.08
C ASN A 29 17.35 35.66 0.62
N GLN A 30 17.77 36.92 0.70
CA GLN A 30 19.11 37.31 1.13
C GLN A 30 19.04 38.51 2.09
N ASP A 31 19.89 38.49 3.12
CA ASP A 31 20.03 39.56 4.11
C ASP A 31 20.54 40.88 3.50
N GLY A 32 21.21 40.80 2.35
CA GLY A 32 21.72 41.96 1.63
C GLY A 32 22.89 42.62 2.36
N ARG A 33 22.85 43.95 2.53
CA ARG A 33 23.91 44.70 3.21
C ARG A 33 23.66 44.74 4.71
N THR A 34 24.41 43.95 5.47
CA THR A 34 24.43 43.95 6.93
C THR A 34 25.80 44.42 7.46
N PRO A 35 25.95 44.74 8.77
CA PRO A 35 27.19 45.27 9.33
C PRO A 35 28.43 44.38 9.11
N THR A 36 28.23 43.06 9.13
CA THR A 36 29.21 42.05 8.72
C THR A 36 28.52 41.01 7.85
N ILE A 37 29.27 40.27 7.03
CA ILE A 37 28.72 39.18 6.19
C ILE A 37 27.93 38.13 7.00
N THR A 38 28.17 38.07 8.30
CA THR A 38 27.63 37.08 9.25
C THR A 38 26.45 37.61 10.05
N SER A 39 26.16 38.90 9.93
CA SER A 39 25.13 39.57 10.72
C SER A 39 23.77 39.29 10.07
N PRO A 40 22.81 38.70 10.80
CA PRO A 40 21.47 38.44 10.25
C PRO A 40 20.66 39.73 10.10
N SER A 41 19.66 39.73 9.21
CA SER A 41 18.73 40.86 9.04
C SER A 41 17.31 40.50 9.51
N PRO A 42 16.77 41.13 10.57
CA PRO A 42 15.41 40.84 11.05
C PRO A 42 14.34 41.21 10.01
N ASP A 43 14.59 42.24 9.20
CA ASP A 43 13.66 42.70 8.17
C ASP A 43 13.65 41.74 6.98
N ALA A 44 14.81 41.21 6.57
CA ALA A 44 14.87 40.18 5.53
C ALA A 44 14.20 38.88 5.98
N GLN A 45 14.34 38.49 7.25
CA GLN A 45 13.65 37.33 7.82
C GLN A 45 12.13 37.53 7.84
N GLU A 46 11.65 38.70 8.27
CA GLU A 46 10.21 39.03 8.23
C GLU A 46 9.67 39.03 6.80
N GLU A 47 10.35 39.69 5.87
CA GLU A 47 9.97 39.76 4.46
C GLU A 47 9.86 38.37 3.85
N LEU A 48 10.85 37.49 4.11
CA LEU A 48 10.86 36.12 3.65
C LEU A 48 9.61 35.35 4.09
N ILE A 49 9.31 35.39 5.39
CA ILE A 49 8.18 34.66 5.96
C ILE A 49 6.87 35.22 5.38
N ARG A 50 6.69 36.55 5.34
CA ARG A 50 5.49 37.18 4.79
C ARG A 50 5.29 36.84 3.32
N ALA A 51 6.35 36.90 2.52
CA ALA A 51 6.30 36.55 1.09
C ALA A 51 5.88 35.09 0.89
N CYS A 52 6.43 34.17 1.68
CA CYS A 52 6.09 32.76 1.65
C CYS A 52 4.60 32.52 1.98
N TYR A 53 4.10 33.12 3.08
CA TYR A 53 2.69 33.00 3.48
C TYR A 53 1.73 33.65 2.47
N SER A 54 2.11 34.79 1.91
CA SER A 54 1.34 35.48 0.87
C SER A 54 1.19 34.62 -0.38
N ARG A 55 2.31 34.03 -0.87
CA ARG A 55 2.30 33.10 -2.01
C ARG A 55 1.46 31.84 -1.75
N ALA A 56 1.49 31.34 -0.52
CA ALA A 56 0.69 30.19 -0.11
C ALA A 56 -0.81 30.52 0.07
N GLY A 57 -1.20 31.81 0.07
CA GLY A 57 -2.56 32.25 0.40
C GLY A 57 -2.96 31.95 1.84
N LEU A 58 -2.00 31.97 2.77
CA LEU A 58 -2.19 31.56 4.17
C LEU A 58 -2.08 32.75 5.13
N ASP A 59 -2.90 32.73 6.17
CA ASP A 59 -2.79 33.65 7.30
C ASP A 59 -1.71 33.16 8.29
N PRO A 60 -0.59 33.89 8.47
CA PRO A 60 0.43 33.52 9.45
C PRO A 60 -0.12 33.48 10.88
N GLY A 61 -1.10 34.32 11.23
CA GLY A 61 -1.69 34.36 12.57
C GLY A 61 -2.27 33.03 13.03
N LYS A 62 -2.68 32.16 12.09
CA LYS A 62 -3.21 30.80 12.36
C LYS A 62 -2.14 29.73 12.54
N THR A 63 -0.85 30.04 12.41
CA THR A 63 0.23 29.04 12.51
C THR A 63 0.63 28.81 13.97
N PRO A 64 0.34 27.64 14.56
CA PRO A 64 0.56 27.44 16.00
C PRO A 64 2.04 27.35 16.40
N TYR A 65 2.91 26.88 15.52
CA TYR A 65 4.30 26.55 15.85
C TYR A 65 5.31 26.99 14.77
N VAL A 66 6.46 27.51 15.23
CA VAL A 66 7.63 27.80 14.41
C VAL A 66 8.82 26.99 14.92
N GLU A 67 9.35 26.14 14.05
CA GLU A 67 10.67 25.52 14.19
C GLU A 67 11.72 26.54 13.73
N ALA A 68 12.34 27.21 14.70
CA ALA A 68 13.24 28.32 14.48
C ALA A 68 14.65 27.87 14.07
N HIS A 69 15.40 28.78 13.44
CA HIS A 69 16.81 28.57 13.18
C HIS A 69 17.62 28.64 14.48
N MET A 70 17.35 29.60 15.36
CA MET A 70 17.86 29.83 16.73
C MET A 70 19.02 28.92 17.10
N THR A 71 20.23 29.40 16.79
CA THR A 71 21.49 28.68 16.95
C THR A 71 22.08 28.83 18.36
N GLY A 72 21.38 29.53 19.27
CA GLY A 72 21.86 29.79 20.62
C GLY A 72 22.80 30.99 20.68
N THR A 73 22.71 31.91 19.72
CA THR A 73 23.62 33.07 19.67
C THR A 73 23.01 34.27 20.39
N PRO A 74 23.79 35.02 21.20
CA PRO A 74 23.26 36.17 21.94
C PRO A 74 22.63 37.25 21.06
N THR A 75 23.10 37.37 19.81
CA THR A 75 22.62 38.36 18.84
C THR A 75 21.57 37.79 17.89
N GLY A 76 21.73 36.56 17.41
CA GLY A 76 20.82 35.98 16.41
C GLY A 76 19.46 35.58 17.00
N ASP A 77 19.43 35.03 18.21
CA ASP A 77 18.18 34.55 18.79
C ASP A 77 17.17 35.69 19.05
N PRO A 78 17.56 36.88 19.59
CA PRO A 78 16.63 38.01 19.70
C PRO A 78 16.14 38.56 18.35
N ILE A 79 17.02 38.57 17.34
CA ILE A 79 16.69 39.03 15.99
C ILE A 79 15.61 38.14 15.37
N GLU A 80 15.80 36.82 15.45
CA GLU A 80 14.81 35.88 14.91
C GLU A 80 13.51 35.88 15.74
N ALA A 81 13.59 35.95 17.07
CA ALA A 81 12.40 36.05 17.92
C ALA A 81 11.53 37.28 17.57
N SER A 82 12.18 38.42 17.29
CA SER A 82 11.50 39.63 16.83
C SER A 82 10.84 39.44 15.47
N ALA A 83 11.55 38.85 14.49
CA ALA A 83 10.97 38.58 13.17
C ALA A 83 9.76 37.62 13.25
N ILE A 84 9.86 36.55 14.05
CA ILE A 84 8.74 35.62 14.32
C ILE A 84 7.55 36.37 14.93
N SER A 85 7.79 37.19 15.95
CA SER A 85 6.76 37.99 16.61
C SER A 85 6.03 38.92 15.63
N ARG A 86 6.78 39.67 14.82
CA ARG A 86 6.21 40.61 13.83
C ARG A 86 5.27 39.91 12.84
N VAL A 87 5.58 38.67 12.46
CA VAL A 87 4.77 37.92 11.49
C VAL A 87 3.63 37.13 12.12
N PHE A 88 3.93 36.35 13.16
CA PHE A 88 3.00 35.37 13.74
C PHE A 88 2.29 35.86 15.00
N GLY A 89 2.87 36.83 15.71
CA GLY A 89 2.34 37.38 16.96
C GLY A 89 1.18 38.35 16.76
N LYS A 90 1.04 38.97 15.59
CA LYS A 90 -0.03 39.93 15.30
C LYS A 90 -1.41 39.26 15.42
N GLY A 91 -2.27 39.82 16.28
CA GLY A 91 -3.62 39.31 16.52
C GLY A 91 -3.72 38.17 17.54
N ARG A 92 -2.60 37.78 18.17
CA ARG A 92 -2.58 36.79 19.25
C ARG A 92 -2.72 37.46 20.62
N SER A 93 -3.46 36.80 21.51
CA SER A 93 -3.51 37.19 22.92
C SER A 93 -2.35 36.55 23.70
N ALA A 94 -2.07 37.06 24.90
CA ALA A 94 -1.07 36.47 25.80
C ALA A 94 -1.35 34.98 26.13
N ASN A 95 -2.60 34.53 25.99
CA ASN A 95 -3.01 33.15 26.23
C ASN A 95 -2.92 32.26 24.98
N ASN A 96 -2.68 32.84 23.79
CA ASN A 96 -2.51 32.12 22.54
C ASN A 96 -1.23 32.56 21.79
N PRO A 97 -0.04 32.52 22.42
CA PRO A 97 1.21 32.93 21.78
C PRO A 97 1.60 31.97 20.65
N VAL A 98 2.43 32.42 19.71
CA VAL A 98 3.07 31.49 18.77
C VAL A 98 4.11 30.66 19.53
N LEU A 99 4.05 29.35 19.36
CA LEU A 99 4.96 28.43 20.01
C LEU A 99 6.25 28.31 19.20
N VAL A 100 7.39 28.28 19.87
CA VAL A 100 8.71 28.24 19.23
C VAL A 100 9.58 27.16 19.85
N GLY A 101 10.39 26.51 19.02
CA GLY A 101 11.51 25.66 19.46
C GLY A 101 12.51 25.44 18.33
N SER A 102 13.56 24.66 18.62
CA SER A 102 14.64 24.35 17.68
C SER A 102 15.18 22.94 17.95
N ILE A 103 15.26 22.10 16.92
CA ILE A 103 15.87 20.77 16.99
C ILE A 103 17.35 20.81 17.38
N LYS A 104 17.99 21.98 17.23
CA LYS A 104 19.41 22.16 17.54
C LYS A 104 19.71 21.96 19.02
N THR A 105 18.72 22.12 19.90
CA THR A 105 18.90 21.80 21.32
C THR A 105 19.05 20.30 21.60
N ASN A 106 18.65 19.44 20.66
CA ASN A 106 18.72 17.99 20.77
C ASN A 106 19.88 17.40 19.97
N LEU A 107 20.12 17.90 18.76
CA LEU A 107 21.08 17.32 17.81
C LEU A 107 22.27 18.24 17.49
N GLY A 108 22.32 19.44 18.04
CA GLY A 108 23.28 20.47 17.64
C GLY A 108 22.99 21.07 16.26
N HIS A 109 23.90 21.93 15.79
CA HIS A 109 23.80 22.53 14.47
C HIS A 109 24.40 21.61 13.40
N LEU A 110 23.54 20.89 12.67
CA LEU A 110 23.92 19.97 11.59
C LEU A 110 24.31 20.65 10.26
N GLU A 111 24.75 21.91 10.30
CA GLU A 111 25.13 22.73 9.14
C GLU A 111 24.21 22.56 7.91
N ALA A 112 24.72 21.95 6.83
CA ALA A 112 23.99 21.70 5.59
C ALA A 112 22.72 20.85 5.76
N SER A 113 22.64 20.05 6.84
CA SER A 113 21.48 19.22 7.16
C SER A 113 20.54 19.86 8.19
N SER A 114 20.79 21.09 8.66
CA SER A 114 19.96 21.72 9.69
C SER A 114 18.52 21.98 9.25
N GLY A 115 18.31 22.46 8.03
CA GLY A 115 16.96 22.72 7.52
C GLY A 115 16.11 21.46 7.43
N ILE A 116 16.64 20.39 6.82
CA ILE A 116 15.91 19.12 6.67
C ILE A 116 15.66 18.42 8.02
N ALA A 117 16.55 18.58 9.01
CA ALA A 117 16.29 18.08 10.36
C ALA A 117 15.09 18.78 11.01
N GLY A 118 14.99 20.11 10.85
CA GLY A 118 13.82 20.88 11.29
C GLY A 118 12.53 20.44 10.59
N VAL A 119 12.57 20.19 9.28
CA VAL A 119 11.43 19.66 8.52
C VAL A 119 11.02 18.27 9.00
N ILE A 120 11.97 17.37 9.26
CA ILE A 120 11.68 16.02 9.79
C ILE A 120 11.04 16.10 11.18
N LYS A 121 11.55 16.98 12.07
CA LYS A 121 10.92 17.24 13.37
C LYS A 121 9.49 17.71 13.18
N ALA A 122 9.26 18.67 12.28
CA ALA A 122 7.93 19.19 11.99
C ALA A 122 6.98 18.07 11.52
N ILE A 123 7.40 17.22 10.57
CA ILE A 123 6.61 16.07 10.10
C ILE A 123 6.26 15.13 11.26
N MET A 124 7.22 14.81 12.13
CA MET A 124 6.98 13.94 13.28
C MET A 124 6.03 14.57 14.31
N MET A 125 6.16 15.87 14.56
CA MET A 125 5.23 16.61 15.44
C MET A 125 3.80 16.59 14.91
N LEU A 126 3.62 16.79 13.60
CA LEU A 126 2.32 16.77 12.94
C LEU A 126 1.70 15.38 12.95
N LYS A 127 2.51 14.34 12.72
CA LYS A 127 2.07 12.94 12.70
C LYS A 127 1.64 12.44 14.09
N HIS A 128 2.37 12.84 15.13
CA HIS A 128 2.10 12.40 16.50
C HIS A 128 1.20 13.37 17.28
N GLU A 129 0.87 14.52 16.71
CA GLU A 129 0.07 15.58 17.34
C GLU A 129 0.63 16.03 18.69
N VAL A 130 1.97 16.05 18.79
CA VAL A 130 2.70 16.40 20.02
C VAL A 130 3.80 17.40 19.69
N ILE A 131 3.89 18.44 20.51
CA ILE A 131 4.96 19.43 20.47
C ILE A 131 5.97 19.08 21.57
N PRO A 132 7.20 18.65 21.21
CA PRO A 132 8.21 18.26 22.19
C PRO A 132 8.82 19.47 22.90
N PRO A 133 9.42 19.28 24.08
CA PRO A 133 10.13 20.33 24.79
C PRO A 133 11.41 20.74 24.05
N ASN A 134 11.71 22.03 24.12
CA ASN A 134 13.00 22.62 23.76
C ASN A 134 13.96 22.42 24.94
N LEU A 135 15.12 21.82 24.69
CA LEU A 135 16.09 21.51 25.76
C LEU A 135 16.98 22.71 26.07
N ASN A 136 17.70 22.65 27.19
CA ASN A 136 18.68 23.65 27.62
C ASN A 136 18.10 25.08 27.74
N TYR A 137 16.85 25.18 28.17
CA TYR A 137 16.13 26.45 28.30
C TYR A 137 15.66 26.65 29.75
N ASP A 138 16.57 27.18 30.58
CA ASP A 138 16.29 27.43 32.01
C ASP A 138 15.81 28.86 32.27
N GLN A 139 16.50 29.85 31.69
CA GLN A 139 16.17 31.27 31.79
C GLN A 139 16.06 31.88 30.40
N THR A 140 15.02 32.69 30.20
CA THR A 140 14.83 33.44 28.97
C THR A 140 15.94 34.47 28.79
N ASN A 141 16.45 34.60 27.55
CA ASN A 141 17.36 35.68 27.20
C ASN A 141 16.69 37.04 27.50
N PRO A 142 17.30 37.93 28.31
CA PRO A 142 16.68 39.20 28.71
C PRO A 142 16.38 40.14 27.54
N ASN A 143 17.00 39.92 26.37
CA ASN A 143 16.72 40.65 25.14
C ASN A 143 15.48 40.11 24.38
N ILE A 144 14.76 39.14 24.93
CA ILE A 144 13.55 38.54 24.35
C ILE A 144 12.41 38.66 25.36
N ASP A 145 11.63 39.74 25.28
CA ASP A 145 10.39 39.85 26.06
C ASP A 145 9.30 38.98 25.41
N GLN A 146 9.20 37.73 25.84
CA GLN A 146 8.21 36.77 25.33
C GLN A 146 6.76 37.25 25.45
N LYS A 147 6.43 38.01 26.52
CA LYS A 147 5.06 38.46 26.75
C LYS A 147 4.70 39.56 25.75
N GLU A 148 5.58 40.53 25.57
CA GLU A 148 5.38 41.60 24.60
C GLU A 148 5.40 41.06 23.17
N LEU A 149 6.30 40.11 22.88
CA LEU A 149 6.46 39.52 21.55
C LEU A 149 5.36 38.52 21.18
N GLY A 150 4.54 38.06 22.12
CA GLY A 150 3.52 37.03 21.85
C GLY A 150 4.15 35.71 21.37
N VAL A 151 5.39 35.44 21.78
CA VAL A 151 6.19 34.25 21.45
C VAL A 151 6.41 33.43 22.71
N ARG A 152 6.26 32.12 22.64
CA ARG A 152 6.52 31.23 23.78
C ARG A 152 7.39 30.04 23.40
N VAL A 153 8.53 29.91 24.06
CA VAL A 153 9.39 28.72 23.94
C VAL A 153 8.73 27.55 24.67
N VAL A 154 8.68 26.39 24.02
CA VAL A 154 8.05 25.19 24.58
C VAL A 154 9.03 24.48 25.51
N THR A 155 8.72 24.35 26.80
CA THR A 155 9.61 23.72 27.80
C THR A 155 9.13 22.37 28.30
N LYS A 156 7.89 21.99 27.98
CA LYS A 156 7.30 20.69 28.30
C LYS A 156 6.59 20.12 27.07
N ALA A 157 6.59 18.80 26.93
CA ALA A 157 5.79 18.15 25.91
C ALA A 157 4.31 18.53 26.10
N GLN A 158 3.64 18.88 25.02
CA GLN A 158 2.22 19.25 25.04
C GLN A 158 1.52 18.76 23.78
N GLU A 159 0.23 18.49 23.90
CA GLU A 159 -0.63 18.14 22.77
C GLU A 159 -0.70 19.28 21.75
N TRP A 160 -1.03 18.93 20.50
CA TRP A 160 -1.29 19.91 19.47
C TRP A 160 -2.45 20.83 19.88
N PRO A 161 -2.34 22.17 19.71
CA PRO A 161 -3.42 23.08 20.08
C PRO A 161 -4.73 22.75 19.35
N ARG A 162 -5.82 22.66 20.12
CA ARG A 162 -7.17 22.44 19.57
C ARG A 162 -7.58 23.60 18.67
N ASP A 163 -8.39 23.30 17.65
CA ASP A 163 -8.95 24.26 16.69
C ASP A 163 -7.92 25.08 15.90
N MET A 164 -6.64 24.67 15.93
CA MET A 164 -5.56 25.25 15.14
C MET A 164 -5.18 24.27 14.03
N PRO A 165 -4.85 24.77 12.82
CA PRO A 165 -4.39 23.89 11.75
C PRO A 165 -3.15 23.14 12.20
N ARG A 166 -3.01 21.89 11.77
CA ARG A 166 -1.75 21.14 11.87
C ARG A 166 -0.75 21.74 10.89
N ARG A 167 -0.16 22.89 11.25
CA ARG A 167 0.79 23.66 10.46
C ARG A 167 2.03 24.04 11.26
N ILE A 168 3.19 23.88 10.64
CA ILE A 168 4.48 24.31 11.18
C ILE A 168 5.21 25.17 10.14
N SER A 169 5.76 26.28 10.61
CA SER A 169 6.77 27.06 9.89
C SER A 169 8.16 26.58 10.27
N VAL A 170 9.07 26.40 9.31
CA VAL A 170 10.47 26.01 9.54
C VAL A 170 11.41 27.07 8.97
N ASN A 171 12.27 27.62 9.82
CA ASN A 171 13.28 28.61 9.45
C ASN A 171 14.67 27.96 9.37
N ASN A 172 15.46 28.36 8.38
CA ASN A 172 16.88 28.03 8.32
C ASN A 172 17.69 29.14 7.64
N TYR A 173 18.60 29.76 8.38
CA TYR A 173 19.37 30.90 7.90
C TYR A 173 20.84 30.52 7.71
N GLY A 174 21.38 30.81 6.53
CA GLY A 174 22.77 30.56 6.20
C GLY A 174 23.65 31.68 6.71
N TYR A 175 24.83 31.33 7.24
CA TYR A 175 25.83 32.32 7.68
C TYR A 175 26.22 33.35 6.61
N GLY A 176 26.12 33.00 5.32
CA GLY A 176 26.36 33.92 4.19
C GLY A 176 25.17 34.80 3.80
N GLY A 177 24.16 34.93 4.67
CA GLY A 177 22.99 35.79 4.49
C GLY A 177 21.83 35.18 3.68
N THR A 178 22.01 33.99 3.07
CA THR A 178 20.91 33.32 2.36
C THR A 178 19.95 32.70 3.37
N ASN A 179 18.69 33.13 3.36
CA ASN A 179 17.67 32.64 4.26
C ASN A 179 16.72 31.67 3.55
N GLY A 180 16.23 30.66 4.27
CA GLY A 180 15.22 29.73 3.79
C GLY A 180 14.07 29.56 4.77
N HIS A 181 12.86 29.43 4.22
CA HIS A 181 11.63 29.22 4.98
C HIS A 181 10.73 28.19 4.29
N VAL A 182 10.09 27.33 5.09
CA VAL A 182 9.18 26.28 4.62
C VAL A 182 7.91 26.26 5.46
N ILE A 183 6.75 26.18 4.81
CA ILE A 183 5.46 25.95 5.47
C ILE A 183 5.05 24.49 5.26
N VAL A 184 4.78 23.77 6.35
CA VAL A 184 4.42 22.34 6.33
C VAL A 184 3.07 22.14 7.02
N ASP A 185 2.12 21.52 6.32
CA ASP A 185 0.86 21.06 6.88
C ASP A 185 0.90 19.55 7.16
N GLY A 186 0.15 19.09 8.16
CA GLY A 186 -0.11 17.68 8.39
C GLY A 186 -0.94 17.07 7.26
N ALA A 187 -0.71 15.79 6.95
CA ALA A 187 -1.42 15.12 5.86
C ALA A 187 -2.95 15.19 6.00
N VAL A 188 -3.46 15.03 7.23
CA VAL A 188 -4.89 15.04 7.55
C VAL A 188 -5.63 16.33 7.18
N GLU A 189 -4.92 17.43 6.93
CA GLU A 189 -5.52 18.70 6.48
C GLU A 189 -5.85 18.71 4.97
N HIS A 190 -5.32 17.75 4.22
CA HIS A 190 -5.39 17.73 2.75
C HIS A 190 -5.93 16.42 2.19
N VAL A 191 -5.87 15.35 2.97
CA VAL A 191 -6.36 14.04 2.57
C VAL A 191 -7.33 13.52 3.63
N ASP A 192 -8.61 13.50 3.27
CA ASP A 192 -9.63 12.83 4.07
C ASP A 192 -9.28 11.35 4.18
N ASN A 193 -9.38 10.80 5.40
CA ASN A 193 -9.00 9.45 5.81
C ASN A 193 -8.82 8.48 4.64
N TYR A 194 -7.55 8.28 4.25
CA TYR A 194 -7.09 7.32 3.25
C TYR A 194 -7.48 5.85 3.49
N SER A 195 -8.29 5.58 4.50
CA SER A 195 -8.56 4.25 5.02
C SER A 195 -10.01 4.16 5.46
N VAL A 196 -10.92 4.08 4.50
CA VAL A 196 -12.03 3.14 4.64
C VAL A 196 -11.60 1.92 3.86
N ALA A 197 -10.90 0.99 4.52
CA ALA A 197 -10.71 -0.32 3.95
C ALA A 197 -12.12 -0.90 3.70
N PRO A 198 -12.48 -1.28 2.46
CA PRO A 198 -13.75 -1.96 2.22
C PRO A 198 -13.81 -3.21 3.10
N ASP A 199 -15.02 -3.70 3.42
CA ASP A 199 -15.20 -4.95 4.14
C ASP A 199 -14.38 -6.06 3.45
N ARG A 200 -13.27 -6.45 4.07
CA ARG A 200 -12.33 -7.41 3.49
C ARG A 200 -12.76 -8.80 3.89
N ILE A 201 -12.96 -9.65 2.89
CA ILE A 201 -13.28 -11.06 3.08
C ILE A 201 -12.00 -11.76 3.53
N GLU A 202 -12.07 -12.60 4.56
CA GLU A 202 -10.90 -13.40 4.95
C GLU A 202 -10.54 -14.39 3.83
N HIS A 203 -9.27 -14.37 3.44
CA HIS A 203 -8.73 -15.29 2.45
C HIS A 203 -7.27 -15.60 2.75
N PRO A 204 -6.70 -16.67 2.16
CA PRO A 204 -5.28 -16.93 2.29
C PRO A 204 -4.46 -15.87 1.55
N ARG A 205 -3.32 -15.46 2.13
CA ARG A 205 -2.39 -14.49 1.53
C ARG A 205 -1.07 -15.15 1.13
N LEU A 206 -0.42 -14.57 0.13
CA LEU A 206 0.96 -14.84 -0.24
C LEU A 206 1.84 -13.70 0.26
N VAL A 207 2.78 -14.02 1.15
CA VAL A 207 3.80 -13.08 1.62
C VAL A 207 5.10 -13.40 0.92
N ALA A 208 5.60 -12.48 0.10
CA ALA A 208 6.85 -12.64 -0.63
C ALA A 208 7.88 -11.60 -0.19
N MET A 209 9.14 -12.00 -0.05
CA MET A 209 10.25 -11.08 0.20
C MET A 209 11.43 -11.44 -0.69
N SER A 210 12.23 -10.44 -1.02
CA SER A 210 13.42 -10.66 -1.81
C SER A 210 14.54 -9.69 -1.50
N SER A 211 15.78 -10.12 -1.73
CA SER A 211 16.95 -9.25 -1.69
C SER A 211 18.05 -9.76 -2.64
N LYS A 212 19.16 -9.02 -2.72
CA LYS A 212 20.32 -9.40 -3.54
C LYS A 212 21.18 -10.48 -2.89
N ASP A 213 20.88 -10.88 -1.65
CA ASP A 213 21.72 -11.78 -0.85
C ASP A 213 20.88 -12.72 0.03
N SER A 214 21.27 -14.00 0.12
CA SER A 214 20.52 -14.99 0.90
C SER A 214 20.52 -14.69 2.40
N THR A 215 21.63 -14.19 2.95
CA THR A 215 21.77 -13.81 4.37
C THR A 215 20.89 -12.61 4.69
N VAL A 216 20.86 -11.61 3.80
CA VAL A 216 19.97 -10.44 3.96
C VAL A 216 18.50 -10.86 3.92
N THR A 217 18.14 -11.77 3.03
CA THR A 217 16.76 -12.28 2.94
C THR A 217 16.34 -13.01 4.23
N ASN A 218 17.24 -13.81 4.82
CA ASN A 218 17.02 -14.43 6.13
C ASN A 218 16.87 -13.39 7.24
N LYS A 219 17.69 -12.34 7.24
CA LYS A 219 17.55 -11.24 8.21
C LYS A 219 16.23 -10.50 8.06
N MET A 220 15.74 -10.32 6.83
CA MET A 220 14.42 -9.71 6.58
C MET A 220 13.28 -10.58 7.14
N LEU A 221 13.38 -11.92 7.03
CA LEU A 221 12.42 -12.84 7.66
C LEU A 221 12.41 -12.69 9.19
N THR A 222 13.58 -12.62 9.83
CA THR A 222 13.69 -12.37 11.27
C THR A 222 13.10 -11.01 11.65
N ASN A 223 13.46 -9.94 10.93
CA ASN A 223 12.93 -8.59 11.20
C ASN A 223 11.40 -8.54 11.03
N LEU A 224 10.83 -9.28 10.07
CA LEU A 224 9.38 -9.36 9.89
C LEU A 224 8.74 -10.08 11.08
N LYS A 225 9.33 -11.18 11.56
CA LYS A 225 8.87 -11.88 12.76
C LYS A 225 8.87 -10.93 13.96
N ASP A 226 10.01 -10.28 14.24
CA ASP A 226 10.16 -9.34 15.36
C ASP A 226 9.14 -8.20 15.27
N TYR A 227 8.89 -7.68 14.06
CA TYR A 227 7.86 -6.68 13.80
C TYR A 227 6.46 -7.17 14.17
N LEU A 228 6.08 -8.38 13.73
CA LEU A 228 4.76 -8.97 14.02
C LEU A 228 4.58 -9.26 15.51
N GLU A 229 5.62 -9.73 16.18
CA GLU A 229 5.61 -9.99 17.63
C GLU A 229 5.48 -8.69 18.43
N ALA A 230 6.24 -7.66 18.09
CA ALA A 230 6.14 -6.35 18.76
C ALA A 230 4.75 -5.72 18.59
N ARG A 231 4.15 -5.87 17.40
CA ARG A 231 2.78 -5.42 17.11
C ARG A 231 1.74 -6.18 17.92
N LYS A 232 1.88 -7.52 17.99
CA LYS A 232 1.02 -8.39 18.82
C LYS A 232 1.11 -8.02 20.30
N ALA A 233 2.33 -7.82 20.82
CA ALA A 233 2.56 -7.44 22.22
C ALA A 233 1.96 -6.08 22.59
N SER A 234 1.76 -5.21 21.60
CA SER A 234 1.16 -3.87 21.78
C SER A 234 -0.33 -3.81 21.42
N ASP A 235 -0.99 -4.96 21.19
CA ASP A 235 -2.38 -5.08 20.72
C ASP A 235 -2.68 -4.30 19.43
N GLN A 236 -1.67 -4.16 18.56
CA GLN A 236 -1.79 -3.49 17.27
C GLN A 236 -1.92 -4.53 16.16
N LYS A 237 -3.14 -4.73 15.65
CA LYS A 237 -3.40 -5.66 14.56
C LYS A 237 -2.69 -5.25 13.26
N VAL A 238 -2.01 -6.20 12.62
CA VAL A 238 -1.44 -6.01 11.29
C VAL A 238 -2.43 -6.52 10.24
N SER A 239 -2.81 -5.64 9.31
CA SER A 239 -3.58 -6.04 8.13
C SER A 239 -2.71 -6.89 7.21
N LEU A 240 -3.07 -8.17 7.06
CA LEU A 240 -2.31 -9.10 6.22
C LEU A 240 -2.39 -8.75 4.73
N ASP A 241 -3.51 -8.18 4.29
CA ASP A 241 -3.68 -7.76 2.90
C ASP A 241 -2.78 -6.55 2.61
N ASP A 242 -2.70 -5.57 3.52
CA ASP A 242 -1.80 -4.42 3.34
C ASP A 242 -0.33 -4.84 3.42
N LEU A 243 -0.01 -5.82 4.28
CA LEU A 243 1.32 -6.40 4.36
C LEU A 243 1.70 -7.12 3.06
N ALA A 244 0.84 -8.00 2.55
CA ALA A 244 1.07 -8.72 1.31
C ALA A 244 1.19 -7.76 0.11
N TYR A 245 0.27 -6.80 -0.01
CA TYR A 245 0.31 -5.74 -1.02
C TYR A 245 1.61 -4.94 -0.95
N THR A 246 2.00 -4.48 0.25
CA THR A 246 3.21 -3.68 0.41
C THR A 246 4.46 -4.46 0.01
N LEU A 247 4.56 -5.73 0.43
CA LEU A 247 5.73 -6.55 0.15
C LEU A 247 5.80 -7.00 -1.33
N GLN A 248 4.67 -7.15 -2.01
CA GLN A 248 4.63 -7.60 -3.40
C GLN A 248 4.62 -6.45 -4.41
N ALA A 249 3.78 -5.42 -4.21
CA ALA A 249 3.58 -4.34 -5.17
C ALA A 249 4.46 -3.12 -4.89
N ARG A 250 4.89 -2.91 -3.63
CA ARG A 250 5.59 -1.68 -3.19
C ARG A 250 7.05 -1.95 -2.77
N ARG A 251 7.65 -3.04 -3.26
CA ARG A 251 9.05 -3.39 -3.06
C ARG A 251 9.68 -3.86 -4.36
N SER A 252 10.99 -3.68 -4.47
CA SER A 252 11.79 -4.25 -5.55
C SER A 252 11.84 -5.77 -5.45
N HIS A 253 11.88 -6.43 -6.62
CA HIS A 253 12.01 -7.89 -6.73
C HIS A 253 13.44 -8.27 -7.12
N PHE A 254 14.14 -8.98 -6.25
CA PHE A 254 15.53 -9.38 -6.42
C PHE A 254 15.68 -10.91 -6.53
N PRO A 255 16.88 -11.44 -6.87
CA PRO A 255 17.06 -12.86 -7.15
C PRO A 255 16.88 -13.79 -5.94
N TRP A 256 17.32 -13.43 -4.73
CA TRP A 256 17.09 -14.28 -3.56
C TRP A 256 15.69 -14.02 -3.02
N ARG A 257 14.82 -15.03 -3.05
CA ARG A 257 13.39 -14.91 -2.78
C ARG A 257 12.92 -15.95 -1.76
N VAL A 258 11.87 -15.57 -1.05
CA VAL A 258 11.07 -16.45 -0.20
C VAL A 258 9.61 -16.09 -0.41
N ALA A 259 8.77 -17.12 -0.47
CA ALA A 259 7.33 -16.99 -0.63
C ALA A 259 6.67 -17.88 0.43
N ILE A 260 5.86 -17.27 1.29
CA ILE A 260 5.10 -17.94 2.34
C ILE A 260 3.62 -17.83 1.97
N SER A 261 3.03 -18.95 1.60
CA SER A 261 1.63 -19.04 1.18
C SER A 261 0.71 -19.48 2.31
N SER A 262 -0.59 -19.38 2.03
CA SER A 262 -1.67 -19.90 2.89
C SER A 262 -1.71 -19.28 4.28
N ILE A 263 -1.58 -17.94 4.33
CA ILE A 263 -1.64 -17.18 5.57
C ILE A 263 -3.05 -16.62 5.77
N ASN A 264 -3.79 -17.13 6.77
CA ASN A 264 -5.15 -16.67 7.07
C ASN A 264 -5.17 -15.66 8.22
N CYS A 265 -4.28 -15.84 9.21
CA CYS A 265 -4.12 -14.94 10.34
C CYS A 265 -2.65 -14.61 10.63
N GLN A 266 -2.42 -13.66 11.54
CA GLN A 266 -1.08 -13.21 11.90
C GLN A 266 -0.24 -14.35 12.52
N GLU A 267 -0.88 -15.22 13.30
CA GLU A 267 -0.27 -16.40 13.92
C GLU A 267 0.23 -17.39 12.87
N ASP A 268 -0.51 -17.62 11.77
CA ASP A 268 -0.08 -18.50 10.68
C ASP A 268 1.25 -18.03 10.08
N LEU A 269 1.41 -16.71 9.92
CA LEU A 269 2.63 -16.12 9.37
C LEU A 269 3.79 -16.24 10.36
N ILE A 270 3.56 -15.95 11.64
CA ILE A 270 4.60 -16.11 12.67
C ILE A 270 5.09 -17.56 12.71
N ASN A 271 4.17 -18.54 12.75
CA ASN A 271 4.50 -19.96 12.75
C ASN A 271 5.27 -20.36 11.47
N ALA A 272 4.85 -19.84 10.31
CA ALA A 272 5.54 -20.10 9.04
C ALA A 272 6.94 -19.47 8.98
N LEU A 273 7.17 -18.35 9.66
CA LEU A 273 8.48 -17.70 9.80
C LEU A 273 9.43 -18.44 10.74
N GLU A 274 8.91 -19.34 11.57
CA GLU A 274 9.69 -20.24 12.43
C GLU A 274 10.03 -21.55 11.72
N ASP A 275 9.11 -22.07 10.91
CA ASP A 275 9.27 -23.32 10.18
C ASP A 275 10.31 -23.19 9.04
N PRO A 276 11.47 -23.88 9.14
CA PRO A 276 12.48 -23.86 8.08
C PRO A 276 11.97 -24.34 6.72
N ALA A 277 11.02 -25.28 6.70
CA ALA A 277 10.46 -25.80 5.45
C ALA A 277 9.61 -24.75 4.73
N ARG A 278 8.89 -23.90 5.47
CA ARG A 278 7.99 -22.88 4.89
C ARG A 278 8.69 -21.57 4.53
N ARG A 279 9.84 -21.27 5.13
CA ARG A 279 10.60 -20.03 4.87
C ARG A 279 11.86 -20.21 4.03
N THR A 280 11.93 -21.29 3.24
CA THR A 280 13.12 -21.62 2.44
C THR A 280 13.44 -20.48 1.47
N VAL A 281 14.61 -19.88 1.65
CA VAL A 281 15.14 -18.85 0.74
C VAL A 281 15.80 -19.54 -0.45
N THR A 282 15.40 -19.17 -1.66
CA THR A 282 15.91 -19.76 -2.90
C THR A 282 16.44 -18.67 -3.84
N LEU A 283 17.44 -19.02 -4.64
CA LEU A 283 17.85 -18.18 -5.75
C LEU A 283 16.89 -18.39 -6.90
N ALA A 284 16.21 -17.33 -7.32
CA ALA A 284 15.34 -17.32 -8.48
C ALA A 284 16.15 -17.68 -9.72
N LYS A 285 15.72 -18.74 -10.41
CA LYS A 285 16.18 -19.09 -11.75
C LYS A 285 15.46 -18.21 -12.78
N GLU A 286 15.88 -18.28 -14.04
CA GLU A 286 15.08 -17.73 -15.14
C GLU A 286 13.62 -18.24 -15.07
N GLY A 287 12.68 -17.46 -15.62
CA GLY A 287 11.26 -17.79 -15.59
C GLY A 287 11.01 -19.21 -16.13
N PRO A 288 10.31 -20.09 -15.40
CA PRO A 288 10.08 -21.44 -15.87
C PRO A 288 9.19 -21.44 -17.11
N ARG A 289 9.36 -22.44 -17.98
CA ARG A 289 8.34 -22.76 -18.99
C ARG A 289 7.15 -23.39 -18.27
N ILE A 290 5.97 -22.79 -18.39
CA ILE A 290 4.76 -23.22 -17.71
C ILE A 290 3.88 -23.97 -18.70
N GLY A 291 3.41 -25.17 -18.33
CA GLY A 291 2.39 -25.89 -19.09
C GLY A 291 1.05 -25.82 -18.37
N PHE A 292 -0.04 -25.48 -19.07
CA PHE A 292 -1.39 -25.64 -18.52
C PHE A 292 -1.95 -27.00 -18.89
N VAL A 293 -2.51 -27.71 -17.91
CA VAL A 293 -3.08 -29.05 -18.07
C VAL A 293 -4.55 -28.99 -17.71
N PHE A 294 -5.43 -29.27 -18.67
CA PHE A 294 -6.88 -29.16 -18.50
C PHE A 294 -7.52 -30.53 -18.29
N ASN A 295 -8.22 -30.70 -17.17
CA ASN A 295 -8.93 -31.93 -16.89
C ASN A 295 -10.17 -32.11 -17.79
N GLY A 296 -10.52 -33.36 -18.09
CA GLY A 296 -11.79 -33.70 -18.70
C GLY A 296 -12.93 -33.77 -17.68
N GLN A 297 -14.05 -34.33 -18.13
CA GLN A 297 -15.17 -34.69 -17.27
C GLN A 297 -14.74 -35.71 -16.20
N GLY A 298 -15.22 -35.54 -14.97
CA GLY A 298 -14.92 -36.40 -13.82
C GLY A 298 -14.24 -35.69 -12.66
N ALA A 299 -13.68 -34.49 -12.86
CA ALA A 299 -13.03 -33.72 -11.80
C ALA A 299 -13.95 -32.69 -11.12
N GLN A 300 -15.21 -32.59 -11.53
CA GLN A 300 -16.18 -31.70 -10.92
C GLN A 300 -16.54 -32.13 -9.49
N TRP A 301 -16.77 -31.16 -8.62
CA TRP A 301 -17.19 -31.40 -7.24
C TRP A 301 -18.11 -30.28 -6.74
N HIS A 302 -18.94 -30.60 -5.74
CA HIS A 302 -19.83 -29.62 -5.11
C HIS A 302 -19.04 -28.44 -4.53
N ALA A 303 -19.49 -27.20 -4.77
CA ALA A 303 -18.86 -25.96 -4.29
C ALA A 303 -17.53 -25.55 -4.95
N MET A 304 -17.12 -26.22 -6.02
CA MET A 304 -15.95 -25.79 -6.79
C MET A 304 -16.06 -24.34 -7.27
N GLY A 305 -14.99 -23.56 -7.10
CA GLY A 305 -14.93 -22.15 -7.54
C GLY A 305 -15.63 -21.12 -6.64
N ARG A 306 -16.38 -21.51 -5.59
CA ARG A 306 -17.10 -20.54 -4.73
C ARG A 306 -16.19 -19.50 -4.06
N ASP A 307 -15.07 -19.95 -3.51
CA ASP A 307 -14.12 -19.05 -2.85
C ASP A 307 -13.57 -18.04 -3.85
N LEU A 308 -13.32 -18.45 -5.10
CA LEU A 308 -12.82 -17.57 -6.14
C LEU A 308 -13.85 -16.50 -6.53
N ILE A 309 -15.14 -16.86 -6.57
CA ILE A 309 -16.24 -15.90 -6.77
C ILE A 309 -16.22 -14.87 -5.64
N SER A 310 -16.02 -15.30 -4.39
CA SER A 310 -16.00 -14.43 -3.23
C SER A 310 -14.78 -13.50 -3.20
N ILE A 311 -13.60 -14.04 -3.48
CA ILE A 311 -12.31 -13.35 -3.24
C ILE A 311 -11.86 -12.51 -4.44
N TYR A 312 -12.09 -12.96 -5.67
CA TYR A 312 -11.48 -12.35 -6.87
C TYR A 312 -12.53 -11.71 -7.77
N PRO A 313 -12.65 -10.36 -7.77
CA PRO A 313 -13.63 -9.66 -8.60
C PRO A 313 -13.50 -9.94 -10.10
N GLY A 314 -12.27 -10.11 -10.61
CA GLY A 314 -12.02 -10.47 -12.01
C GLY A 314 -12.59 -11.84 -12.36
N PHE A 315 -12.36 -12.85 -11.52
CA PHE A 315 -12.93 -14.19 -11.69
C PHE A 315 -14.46 -14.15 -11.61
N ARG A 316 -15.01 -13.44 -10.62
CA ARG A 316 -16.46 -13.24 -10.48
C ARG A 316 -17.04 -12.63 -11.76
N LYS A 317 -16.47 -11.54 -12.26
CA LYS A 317 -16.94 -10.89 -13.49
C LYS A 317 -16.93 -11.86 -14.68
N SER A 318 -15.84 -12.61 -14.84
CA SER A 318 -15.70 -13.62 -15.90
C SER A 318 -16.75 -14.72 -15.82
N LEU A 319 -17.03 -15.21 -14.61
CA LEU A 319 -17.99 -16.30 -14.40
C LEU A 319 -19.44 -15.86 -14.60
N PHE A 320 -19.79 -14.64 -14.20
CA PHE A 320 -21.11 -14.06 -14.49
C PHE A 320 -21.30 -13.88 -16.00
N HIS A 321 -20.27 -13.41 -16.71
CA HIS A 321 -20.31 -13.33 -18.16
C HIS A 321 -20.50 -14.71 -18.82
N ALA A 322 -19.82 -15.75 -18.31
CA ALA A 322 -20.03 -17.12 -18.78
C ALA A 322 -21.47 -17.61 -18.54
N CYS A 323 -22.09 -17.21 -17.41
CA CYS A 323 -23.49 -17.52 -17.12
C CYS A 323 -24.42 -16.90 -18.18
N ASP A 324 -24.22 -15.63 -18.51
CA ASP A 324 -25.02 -14.93 -19.52
C ASP A 324 -24.90 -15.61 -20.90
N ILE A 325 -23.67 -15.95 -21.32
CA ILE A 325 -23.43 -16.64 -22.60
C ILE A 325 -24.11 -18.02 -22.65
N LEU A 326 -24.06 -18.80 -21.57
CA LEU A 326 -24.72 -20.10 -21.52
C LEU A 326 -26.25 -19.95 -21.64
N GLN A 327 -26.81 -18.89 -21.04
CA GLN A 327 -28.23 -18.58 -21.20
C GLN A 327 -28.58 -18.18 -22.63
N ASP A 328 -27.73 -17.39 -23.30
CA ASP A 328 -27.89 -17.01 -24.71
C ASP A 328 -27.88 -18.23 -25.65
N TYR A 329 -27.10 -19.27 -25.33
CA TYR A 329 -27.13 -20.55 -26.05
C TYR A 329 -28.34 -21.44 -25.73
N GLY A 330 -29.18 -21.05 -24.76
CA GLY A 330 -30.42 -21.73 -24.41
C GLY A 330 -30.34 -22.61 -23.17
N ALA A 331 -29.40 -22.38 -22.25
CA ALA A 331 -29.42 -23.05 -20.95
C ALA A 331 -30.66 -22.66 -20.14
N ASP A 332 -31.42 -23.66 -19.69
CA ASP A 332 -32.56 -23.54 -18.77
C ASP A 332 -32.14 -23.59 -17.29
N TRP A 333 -30.86 -23.40 -17.02
CA TRP A 333 -30.24 -23.40 -15.69
C TRP A 333 -29.23 -22.27 -15.59
N SER A 334 -28.96 -21.83 -14.36
CA SER A 334 -27.96 -20.80 -14.07
C SER A 334 -26.66 -21.42 -13.57
N LEU A 335 -25.55 -21.06 -14.19
CA LEU A 335 -24.20 -21.45 -13.75
C LEU A 335 -23.93 -21.00 -12.31
N ILE A 336 -24.29 -19.76 -11.99
CA ILE A 336 -24.05 -19.18 -10.67
C ILE A 336 -24.92 -19.87 -9.62
N GLU A 337 -26.20 -20.07 -9.90
CA GLU A 337 -27.11 -20.74 -8.96
C GLU A 337 -26.65 -22.17 -8.71
N GLU A 338 -26.35 -22.93 -9.77
CA GLU A 338 -25.92 -24.33 -9.67
C GLU A 338 -24.63 -24.48 -8.86
N LEU A 339 -23.67 -23.58 -9.06
CA LEU A 339 -22.45 -23.55 -8.24
C LEU A 339 -22.73 -23.22 -6.77
N GLN A 340 -23.83 -22.53 -6.43
CA GLN A 340 -24.21 -22.18 -5.05
C GLN A 340 -25.13 -23.22 -4.36
N ARG A 341 -25.68 -24.20 -5.09
CA ARG A 341 -26.57 -25.23 -4.52
C ARG A 341 -25.90 -26.13 -3.50
N ASP A 342 -26.65 -26.59 -2.51
CA ASP A 342 -26.17 -27.57 -1.51
C ASP A 342 -25.81 -28.91 -2.13
N ALA A 343 -24.92 -29.66 -1.48
CA ALA A 343 -24.40 -30.95 -1.95
C ALA A 343 -25.49 -31.98 -2.30
N LYS A 344 -26.65 -31.91 -1.63
CA LYS A 344 -27.78 -32.82 -1.86
C LYS A 344 -28.64 -32.46 -3.07
N SER A 345 -28.58 -31.22 -3.54
CA SER A 345 -29.45 -30.71 -4.60
C SER A 345 -28.70 -30.35 -5.89
N THR A 346 -27.37 -30.25 -5.82
CA THR A 346 -26.57 -29.97 -6.99
C THR A 346 -26.63 -31.10 -8.02
N ARG A 347 -26.72 -30.68 -9.27
CA ARG A 347 -26.72 -31.49 -10.49
C ARG A 347 -25.38 -31.39 -11.22
N VAL A 348 -24.32 -30.91 -10.55
CA VAL A 348 -23.01 -30.70 -11.16
C VAL A 348 -22.42 -31.96 -11.82
N ASN A 349 -22.87 -33.16 -11.42
CA ASN A 349 -22.46 -34.43 -12.00
C ASN A 349 -23.26 -34.87 -13.23
N GLU A 350 -24.37 -34.20 -13.56
CA GLU A 350 -25.14 -34.49 -14.77
C GLU A 350 -24.31 -34.08 -16.00
N PRO A 351 -24.15 -34.94 -17.03
CA PRO A 351 -23.33 -34.61 -18.21
C PRO A 351 -23.66 -33.28 -18.87
N ARG A 352 -24.94 -32.90 -18.91
CA ARG A 352 -25.43 -31.62 -19.45
C ARG A 352 -24.91 -30.40 -18.70
N LEU A 353 -24.64 -30.52 -17.40
CA LEU A 353 -24.14 -29.43 -16.55
C LEU A 353 -22.61 -29.53 -16.36
N SER A 354 -22.11 -30.73 -16.05
CA SER A 354 -20.69 -30.96 -15.75
C SER A 354 -19.75 -30.43 -16.84
N GLN A 355 -20.07 -30.64 -18.12
CA GLN A 355 -19.21 -30.19 -19.23
C GLN A 355 -19.13 -28.66 -19.33
N PRO A 356 -20.24 -27.92 -19.52
CA PRO A 356 -20.19 -26.46 -19.60
C PRO A 356 -19.70 -25.81 -18.31
N ILE A 357 -20.05 -26.33 -17.13
CA ILE A 357 -19.57 -25.77 -15.85
C ILE A 357 -18.05 -25.95 -15.71
N CYS A 358 -17.51 -27.14 -16.01
CA CYS A 358 -16.06 -27.37 -15.95
C CYS A 358 -15.30 -26.47 -16.93
N VAL A 359 -15.78 -26.35 -18.17
CA VAL A 359 -15.14 -25.47 -19.16
C VAL A 359 -15.20 -24.01 -18.72
N ALA A 360 -16.38 -23.54 -18.25
CA ALA A 360 -16.53 -22.17 -17.75
C ALA A 360 -15.55 -21.85 -16.61
N LEU A 361 -15.42 -22.74 -15.62
CA LEU A 361 -14.46 -22.56 -14.53
C LEU A 361 -13.01 -22.57 -15.03
N GLN A 362 -12.67 -23.49 -15.93
CA GLN A 362 -11.30 -23.57 -16.48
C GLN A 362 -10.91 -22.33 -17.27
N ILE A 363 -11.79 -21.79 -18.13
CA ILE A 363 -11.50 -20.57 -18.89
C ILE A 363 -11.47 -19.33 -17.99
N CYS A 364 -12.34 -19.25 -16.97
CA CYS A 364 -12.27 -18.17 -15.98
C CYS A 364 -10.98 -18.24 -15.13
N LEU A 365 -10.46 -19.45 -14.86
CA LEU A 365 -9.15 -19.63 -14.22
C LEU A 365 -8.01 -19.19 -15.14
N VAL A 366 -8.11 -19.45 -16.44
CA VAL A 366 -7.14 -18.94 -17.44
C VAL A 366 -7.12 -17.41 -17.40
N ASP A 367 -8.28 -16.76 -17.43
CA ASP A 367 -8.37 -15.30 -17.36
C ASP A 367 -7.78 -14.73 -16.06
N LEU A 368 -8.02 -15.41 -14.94
CA LEU A 368 -7.44 -15.02 -13.65
C LEU A 368 -5.91 -15.14 -13.66
N LEU A 369 -5.38 -16.24 -14.18
CA LEU A 369 -3.92 -16.44 -14.31
C LEU A 369 -3.30 -15.42 -15.26
N TYR A 370 -3.96 -15.11 -16.38
CA TYR A 370 -3.52 -14.09 -17.34
C TYR A 370 -3.50 -12.70 -16.72
N ALA A 371 -4.51 -12.34 -15.92
CA ALA A 371 -4.54 -11.09 -15.18
C ALA A 371 -3.38 -10.98 -14.17
N TRP A 372 -2.82 -12.10 -13.70
CA TRP A 372 -1.62 -12.16 -12.87
C TRP A 372 -0.31 -12.26 -13.68
N GLY A 373 -0.38 -12.22 -15.01
CA GLY A 373 0.76 -12.33 -15.91
C GLY A 373 1.32 -13.75 -16.06
N ILE A 374 0.57 -14.78 -15.67
CA ILE A 374 0.97 -16.19 -15.80
C ILE A 374 0.45 -16.73 -17.13
N GLN A 375 1.36 -16.96 -18.08
CA GLN A 375 1.03 -17.46 -19.41
C GLN A 375 1.67 -18.83 -19.66
N PRO A 376 0.96 -19.78 -20.30
CA PRO A 376 1.52 -21.06 -20.65
C PRO A 376 2.46 -20.95 -21.86
N SER A 377 3.56 -21.69 -21.82
CA SER A 377 4.40 -22.00 -22.99
C SER A 377 3.82 -23.14 -23.84
N GLY A 378 2.84 -23.87 -23.31
CA GLY A 378 2.12 -24.94 -23.99
C GLY A 378 0.91 -25.39 -23.18
N VAL A 379 -0.04 -26.00 -23.86
CA VAL A 379 -1.26 -26.54 -23.24
C VAL A 379 -1.40 -28.02 -23.57
N THR A 380 -1.98 -28.78 -22.66
CA THR A 380 -2.41 -30.16 -22.90
C THR A 380 -3.66 -30.44 -22.10
N SER A 381 -4.36 -31.52 -22.42
CA SER A 381 -5.69 -31.75 -21.90
C SER A 381 -6.13 -33.19 -22.01
N HIS A 382 -7.22 -33.50 -21.32
CA HIS A 382 -7.91 -34.77 -21.43
C HIS A 382 -9.36 -34.57 -21.90
N SER A 383 -9.74 -35.16 -23.03
CA SER A 383 -11.11 -35.16 -23.57
C SER A 383 -11.76 -33.77 -23.58
N SER A 384 -12.82 -33.51 -22.80
CA SER A 384 -13.49 -32.19 -22.76
C SER A 384 -12.63 -31.03 -22.28
N GLY A 385 -11.51 -31.30 -21.62
CA GLY A 385 -10.53 -30.27 -21.29
C GLY A 385 -9.89 -29.63 -22.54
N GLU A 386 -9.93 -30.28 -23.71
CA GLU A 386 -9.42 -29.71 -24.97
C GLU A 386 -10.12 -28.39 -25.34
N ILE A 387 -11.37 -28.21 -24.92
CA ILE A 387 -12.12 -26.98 -25.19
C ILE A 387 -11.48 -25.78 -24.47
N ALA A 388 -11.18 -25.94 -23.18
CA ALA A 388 -10.51 -24.91 -22.39
C ALA A 388 -9.02 -24.75 -22.78
N ALA A 389 -8.36 -25.84 -23.18
CA ALA A 389 -7.01 -25.78 -23.72
C ALA A 389 -6.95 -24.98 -25.03
N ALA A 390 -7.92 -25.18 -25.93
CA ALA A 390 -8.04 -24.43 -27.17
C ALA A 390 -8.29 -22.94 -26.91
N TYR A 391 -9.12 -22.60 -25.90
CA TYR A 391 -9.25 -21.22 -25.42
C TYR A 391 -7.92 -20.65 -24.94
N ALA A 392 -7.21 -21.36 -24.05
CA ALA A 392 -5.92 -20.92 -23.53
C ALA A 392 -4.80 -20.86 -24.60
N ALA A 393 -4.97 -21.54 -25.73
CA ALA A 393 -4.08 -21.44 -26.88
C ALA A 393 -4.49 -20.32 -27.86
N GLY A 394 -5.62 -19.64 -27.63
CA GLY A 394 -6.18 -18.61 -28.51
C GLY A 394 -6.85 -19.15 -29.77
N ALA A 395 -7.16 -20.46 -29.82
CA ALA A 395 -7.80 -21.11 -30.95
C ALA A 395 -9.33 -21.00 -30.93
N LEU A 396 -9.92 -20.74 -29.76
CA LEU A 396 -11.35 -20.46 -29.57
C LEU A 396 -11.51 -19.15 -28.80
N THR A 397 -12.54 -18.37 -29.13
CA THR A 397 -12.99 -17.28 -28.24
C THR A 397 -13.64 -17.83 -26.98
N PHE A 398 -13.87 -16.94 -26.00
CA PHE A 398 -14.56 -17.29 -24.75
C PHE A 398 -15.98 -17.82 -25.02
N GLU A 399 -16.71 -17.16 -25.92
CA GLU A 399 -18.06 -17.52 -26.36
C GLU A 399 -18.08 -18.83 -27.14
N GLU A 400 -17.12 -19.06 -28.03
CA GLU A 400 -17.01 -20.29 -28.82
C GLU A 400 -16.72 -21.50 -27.92
N ALA A 401 -15.79 -21.35 -26.96
CA ALA A 401 -15.46 -22.40 -26.01
C ALA A 401 -16.69 -22.81 -25.18
N LEU A 402 -17.45 -21.84 -24.67
CA LEU A 402 -18.70 -22.09 -23.95
C LEU A 402 -19.78 -22.73 -24.84
N GLY A 403 -19.91 -22.28 -26.09
CA GLY A 403 -20.84 -22.85 -27.05
C GLY A 403 -20.55 -24.32 -27.34
N VAL A 404 -19.29 -24.66 -27.62
CA VAL A 404 -18.86 -26.05 -27.83
C VAL A 404 -19.17 -26.91 -26.59
N ALA A 405 -18.86 -26.40 -25.39
CA ALA A 405 -19.11 -27.13 -24.14
C ALA A 405 -20.61 -27.34 -23.87
N TYR A 406 -21.42 -26.31 -24.10
CA TYR A 406 -22.88 -26.36 -23.95
C TYR A 406 -23.51 -27.38 -24.89
N PHE A 407 -23.28 -27.26 -26.19
CA PHE A 407 -23.90 -28.15 -27.17
C PHE A 407 -23.40 -29.59 -27.04
N ARG A 408 -22.13 -29.80 -26.68
CA ARG A 408 -21.61 -31.14 -26.40
C ARG A 408 -22.29 -31.77 -25.18
N GLY A 409 -22.47 -31.04 -24.09
CA GLY A 409 -23.19 -31.51 -22.90
C GLY A 409 -24.66 -31.82 -23.19
N TYR A 410 -25.33 -30.92 -23.92
CA TYR A 410 -26.73 -31.09 -24.36
C TYR A 410 -26.92 -32.33 -25.23
N LEU A 411 -26.07 -32.52 -26.24
CA LEU A 411 -26.14 -33.68 -27.12
C LEU A 411 -25.81 -34.98 -26.39
N ALA A 412 -24.85 -34.96 -25.46
CA ALA A 412 -24.52 -36.14 -24.67
C ALA A 412 -25.72 -36.65 -23.85
N GLU A 413 -26.48 -35.76 -23.22
CA GLU A 413 -27.73 -36.11 -22.53
C GLU A 413 -28.79 -36.61 -23.52
N LYS A 414 -29.05 -35.87 -24.60
CA LYS A 414 -30.07 -36.20 -25.61
C LYS A 414 -29.85 -37.59 -26.23
N HIS A 415 -28.59 -38.01 -26.38
CA HIS A 415 -28.23 -39.28 -27.03
C HIS A 415 -27.96 -40.43 -26.05
N GLN A 416 -28.12 -40.26 -24.72
CA GLN A 416 -28.00 -41.37 -23.77
C GLN A 416 -28.94 -42.54 -24.08
N GLY A 417 -30.12 -42.26 -24.65
CA GLY A 417 -31.09 -43.27 -25.09
C GLY A 417 -31.02 -43.65 -26.57
N ALA A 418 -30.05 -43.12 -27.34
CA ALA A 418 -29.95 -43.37 -28.78
C ALA A 418 -29.34 -44.75 -29.12
N SER A 419 -28.70 -45.40 -28.15
CA SER A 419 -28.18 -46.77 -28.26
C SER A 419 -28.94 -47.68 -27.30
N SER A 420 -29.37 -48.85 -27.79
CA SER A 420 -29.91 -49.92 -26.93
C SER A 420 -28.82 -50.64 -26.13
N THR A 421 -27.55 -50.43 -26.46
CA THR A 421 -26.40 -50.99 -25.77
C THR A 421 -25.89 -49.98 -24.73
N PRO A 422 -25.91 -50.31 -23.42
CA PRO A 422 -25.33 -49.46 -22.39
C PRO A 422 -23.83 -49.24 -22.63
N GLY A 423 -23.41 -47.98 -22.64
CA GLY A 423 -21.99 -47.61 -22.64
C GLY A 423 -21.41 -47.63 -21.23
N GLY A 424 -20.11 -47.92 -21.12
CA GLY A 424 -19.38 -47.89 -19.85
C GLY A 424 -17.90 -47.53 -20.06
N MET A 425 -17.27 -47.05 -19.00
CA MET A 425 -15.83 -46.74 -18.98
C MET A 425 -15.21 -47.34 -17.71
N MET A 426 -14.01 -47.89 -17.83
CA MET A 426 -13.26 -48.46 -16.70
C MET A 426 -11.80 -48.00 -16.77
N ALA A 427 -11.24 -47.58 -15.64
CA ALA A 427 -9.80 -47.36 -15.51
C ALA A 427 -9.10 -48.70 -15.29
N VAL A 428 -8.08 -48.99 -16.09
CA VAL A 428 -7.28 -50.22 -15.98
C VAL A 428 -5.84 -49.87 -15.61
N GLY A 429 -5.27 -50.60 -14.64
CA GLY A 429 -3.87 -50.44 -14.22
C GLY A 429 -2.86 -51.14 -15.13
N LEU A 430 -3.13 -51.19 -16.43
CA LEU A 430 -2.39 -51.94 -17.45
C LEU A 430 -1.87 -51.00 -18.53
N GLY A 431 -0.81 -51.41 -19.23
CA GLY A 431 -0.37 -50.74 -20.45
C GLY A 431 -1.40 -50.92 -21.58
N ALA A 432 -1.33 -50.07 -22.62
CA ALA A 432 -2.28 -50.13 -23.73
C ALA A 432 -2.28 -51.50 -24.46
N GLU A 433 -1.11 -52.14 -24.58
CA GLU A 433 -0.97 -53.47 -25.18
C GLU A 433 -1.65 -54.55 -24.32
N ASP A 434 -1.38 -54.54 -23.01
CA ASP A 434 -1.97 -55.50 -22.05
C ASP A 434 -3.48 -55.32 -21.85
N ALA A 435 -4.02 -54.12 -22.12
CA ALA A 435 -5.46 -53.85 -21.99
C ALA A 435 -6.27 -54.30 -23.22
N LEU A 436 -5.59 -54.51 -24.35
CA LEU A 436 -6.19 -54.95 -25.62
C LEU A 436 -6.11 -56.47 -25.82
N SER A 437 -5.23 -57.16 -25.08
CA SER A 437 -5.15 -58.62 -25.01
C SER A 437 -6.24 -59.20 -24.12
#